data_AF-A0A4R1EXM4-F1
#
_entry.id   AF-A0A4R1EXM4-F1
#
_cell.length_a   1.000
_cell.length_b   1.000
_cell.length_c   1.000
_cell.angle_alpha   90.00
_cell.angle_beta   90.00
_cell.angle_gamma   90.00
#
_symmetry.space_group_name_H-M   'P 1'
#
loop_
_entity.id
_entity.type
_entity.pdbx_description
1 polymer ?
#
loop_
_entity_poly.entity_id
_entity_poly.type
_entity_poly.pdbx_seq_one_letter_code
_entity_poly.pdbx_strand_id
1 'polypeptide(L)' 'MHMNELAGKWHEIKGSIKEYFANFTDDDMLEIEADHEKLLGKVQQRYNLDEEGAEALISNMKIADDGKIIDSSIPPE' A
#
# COMPACT_ATOMS: atom_id res chain seq x y z
N MET A 1 -1.79 -4.35 -12.21
CA MET A 1 -2.71 -3.21 -12.30
C MET A 1 -1.93 -1.97 -11.89
N HIS A 2 -1.97 -0.88 -12.65
CA HIS A 2 -1.23 0.33 -12.32
C HIS A 2 -2.00 1.13 -11.25
N MET A 3 -1.32 1.55 -10.18
CA MET A 3 -1.88 2.38 -9.10
C MET A 3 -2.58 3.66 -9.62
N ASN A 4 -2.23 4.12 -10.83
CA ASN A 4 -2.84 5.25 -11.50
C ASN A 4 -4.37 5.16 -11.70
N GLU A 5 -4.94 3.95 -11.85
CA GLU A 5 -6.40 3.79 -12.01
C GLU A 5 -7.16 3.79 -10.67
N LEU A 6 -6.42 3.68 -9.55
CA LEU A 6 -6.97 3.56 -8.22
C LEU A 6 -7.27 4.93 -7.58
N ALA A 7 -6.86 6.05 -8.20
CA ALA A 7 -7.11 7.40 -7.68
C ALA A 7 -8.61 7.66 -7.41
N GLY A 8 -9.50 7.17 -8.29
CA GLY A 8 -10.95 7.32 -8.10
C GLY A 8 -11.53 6.49 -6.96
N LYS A 9 -10.87 5.38 -6.59
CA LYS A 9 -11.24 4.47 -5.49
C LYS A 9 -10.29 4.56 -4.30
N TRP A 10 -9.39 5.55 -4.28
CA TRP A 10 -8.32 5.67 -3.28
C TRP A 10 -8.89 5.72 -1.86
N HIS A 11 -10.04 6.37 -1.69
CA HIS A 11 -10.71 6.47 -0.41
C HIS A 11 -11.18 5.12 0.16
N GLU A 12 -11.57 4.18 -0.70
CA GLU A 12 -11.96 2.82 -0.29
C GLU A 12 -10.70 1.97 -0.07
N ILE A 13 -9.72 2.14 -0.96
CA ILE A 13 -8.47 1.39 -0.96
C ILE A 13 -7.57 1.74 0.24
N LYS A 14 -7.49 3.02 0.65
CA LYS A 14 -6.66 3.43 1.80
C LYS A 14 -7.01 2.69 3.10
N GLY A 15 -8.28 2.30 3.28
CA GLY A 15 -8.72 1.52 4.45
C GLY A 15 -8.08 0.14 4.43
N SER A 16 -8.24 -0.56 3.32
CA SER A 16 -7.57 -1.82 3.00
C SER A 16 -6.04 -1.73 3.15
N ILE A 17 -5.42 -0.65 2.66
CA ILE A 17 -3.96 -0.43 2.75
C ILE A 17 -3.53 -0.25 4.20
N LYS A 18 -4.27 0.54 4.98
CA LYS A 18 -4.00 0.74 6.40
C LYS A 18 -4.18 -0.54 7.22
N GLU A 19 -5.15 -1.39 6.87
CA GLU A 19 -5.31 -2.71 7.50
C GLU A 19 -4.14 -3.65 7.18
N TYR A 20 -3.64 -3.62 5.95
CA TYR A 20 -2.46 -4.39 5.55
C TYR A 20 -1.18 -3.86 6.20
N PHE A 21 -0.99 -2.54 6.19
CA PHE A 21 0.14 -1.86 6.79
C PHE A 21 -0.24 -1.29 8.16
N ALA A 22 -0.21 -2.13 9.19
CA ALA A 22 -0.55 -1.73 10.55
C ALA A 22 0.28 -0.53 11.09
N ASN A 23 1.47 -0.28 10.53
CA ASN A 23 2.33 0.86 10.87
C ASN A 23 2.00 2.17 10.13
N PHE A 24 1.06 2.14 9.19
CA PHE A 24 0.66 3.32 8.43
C PHE A 24 -0.52 4.02 9.07
N THR A 25 -0.49 5.35 9.05
CA THR A 25 -1.58 6.19 9.58
C THR A 25 -2.44 6.76 8.45
N ASP A 26 -3.62 7.28 8.80
CA ASP A 26 -4.47 7.99 7.85
C ASP A 26 -3.73 9.16 7.18
N ASP A 27 -2.79 9.80 7.89
CA ASP A 27 -1.97 10.89 7.36
C ASP A 27 -1.00 10.39 6.28
N ASP A 28 -0.32 9.26 6.51
CA ASP A 28 0.53 8.65 5.49
C ASP A 28 -0.28 8.28 4.24
N MET A 29 -1.49 7.74 4.41
CA MET A 29 -2.40 7.44 3.31
C MET A 29 -2.85 8.69 2.55
N LEU A 30 -2.99 9.82 3.24
CA LEU A 30 -3.30 11.10 2.60
C LEU A 30 -2.10 11.63 1.83
N GLU A 31 -0.88 11.49 2.36
CA GLU A 31 0.32 11.94 1.67
C GLU A 31 0.63 11.11 0.42
N ILE A 32 0.34 9.80 0.46
CA ILE A 32 0.60 8.88 -0.65
C ILE A 32 -0.28 9.19 -1.85
N GLU A 33 -1.54 9.65 -1.68
CA GLU A 33 -2.41 10.08 -2.79
C GLU A 33 -2.52 9.09 -3.97
N ALA A 34 -2.58 7.79 -3.72
CA ALA A 34 -2.54 6.74 -4.75
C ALA A 34 -1.25 6.72 -5.61
N ASP A 35 -0.18 7.34 -5.12
CA ASP A 35 1.12 7.38 -5.76
C ASP A 35 1.99 6.20 -5.30
N HIS A 36 2.44 5.41 -6.26
CA HIS A 36 3.25 4.22 -5.99
C HIS A 36 4.63 4.58 -5.43
N GLU A 37 5.27 5.63 -5.94
CA GLU A 37 6.61 6.05 -5.50
C GLU A 37 6.56 6.55 -4.06
N LYS A 38 5.53 7.33 -3.71
CA LYS A 38 5.31 7.77 -2.33
C LYS A 38 5.03 6.61 -1.39
N LEU A 39 4.21 5.64 -1.80
CA LEU A 39 3.96 4.43 -1.00
C LEU A 39 5.26 3.67 -0.75
N LEU A 40 6.06 3.46 -1.79
CA LEU A 40 7.35 2.78 -1.71
C LEU A 40 8.30 3.49 -0.74
N GLY A 41 8.46 4.81 -0.86
CA GLY A 41 9.29 5.58 0.06
C GLY A 41 8.82 5.48 1.52
N LYS A 42 7.50 5.56 1.75
CA LYS A 42 6.93 5.40 3.09
C LYS A 42 7.15 3.99 3.64
N VAL A 43 7.00 2.94 2.84
CA VAL A 43 7.18 1.55 3.26
C VAL A 43 8.63 1.32 3.67
N GLN A 44 9.59 1.78 2.85
CA GLN A 44 11.03 1.70 3.18
C GLN A 44 11.33 2.36 4.53
N GLN A 45 10.79 3.57 4.77
CA GLN A 45 11.03 4.30 6.02
C GLN A 45 10.34 3.66 7.23
N ARG A 46 9.10 3.18 7.07
CA ARG A 46 8.27 2.63 8.16
C ARG A 46 8.70 1.22 8.58
N TYR A 47 9.01 0.38 7.61
CA TYR A 47 9.37 -1.03 7.82
C TYR A 47 10.89 -1.26 7.78
N ASN A 48 11.68 -0.22 7.53
CA ASN A 48 13.14 -0.32 7.42
C ASN A 48 13.59 -1.37 6.39
N LEU A 49 12.89 -1.40 5.26
CA LEU A 49 13.14 -2.33 4.15
C LEU A 49 13.89 -1.61 3.02
N ASP A 50 14.73 -2.35 2.32
CA ASP A 50 15.28 -1.93 1.03
C ASP A 50 14.22 -1.85 -0.06
N GLU A 51 14.54 -1.21 -1.18
CA GLU A 51 13.67 -1.03 -2.35
C GLU A 51 12.99 -2.33 -2.78
N GLU A 52 13.75 -3.44 -2.90
CA GLU A 52 13.20 -4.75 -3.26
C GLU A 52 12.19 -5.28 -2.23
N GLY A 53 12.46 -5.10 -0.95
CA GLY A 53 11.56 -5.55 0.12
C GLY A 53 10.28 -4.74 0.15
N ALA A 54 10.40 -3.43 -0.03
CA ALA A 54 9.27 -2.51 -0.08
C ALA A 54 8.42 -2.74 -1.36
N GLU A 55 9.05 -2.92 -2.51
CA GLU A 55 8.38 -3.26 -3.77
C GLU A 55 7.67 -4.61 -3.66
N ALA A 56 8.32 -5.61 -3.04
CA ALA A 56 7.71 -6.91 -2.81
C ALA A 56 6.45 -6.77 -1.94
N LEU A 57 6.46 -5.98 -0.87
CA LEU A 57 5.27 -5.73 -0.05
C LEU A 57 4.14 -5.06 -0.81
N ILE A 58 4.46 -4.04 -1.61
CA ILE A 58 3.46 -3.32 -2.41
C ILE A 58 2.91 -4.19 -3.54
N SER A 59 3.77 -4.99 -4.17
CA SER A 59 3.40 -5.95 -5.22
C SER A 59 2.58 -7.11 -4.67
N ASN A 60 2.88 -7.53 -3.44
CA ASN A 60 2.17 -8.59 -2.73
C ASN A 60 0.79 -8.12 -2.25
N MET A 61 0.60 -6.82 -2.03
CA MET A 61 -0.73 -6.24 -1.88
C MET A 61 -1.51 -6.35 -3.20
N LYS A 62 -2.30 -7.42 -3.31
CA LYS A 62 -3.26 -7.59 -4.39
C LYS A 62 -4.60 -6.96 -4.03
N ILE A 63 -4.85 -5.78 -4.59
CA ILE A 63 -6.18 -5.16 -4.60
C ILE A 63 -6.94 -5.75 -5.79
N ALA A 64 -8.04 -6.44 -5.52
CA ALA A 64 -8.97 -6.86 -6.58
C ALA A 64 -9.61 -5.64 -7.26
N ASP A 65 -10.09 -5.81 -8.50
CA ASP A 65 -10.87 -4.79 -9.25
C ASP A 65 -12.02 -4.14 -8.42
N ASP A 66 -12.53 -4.87 -7.43
CA ASP A 66 -13.60 -4.45 -6.52
C ASP A 66 -13.11 -3.65 -5.30
N GLY A 67 -11.79 -3.40 -5.15
CA GLY A 67 -11.21 -2.69 -4.00
C GLY A 67 -10.93 -3.55 -2.77
N LYS A 68 -11.15 -4.88 -2.85
CA LYS A 68 -10.88 -5.83 -1.76
C LYS A 68 -9.46 -6.39 -1.82
N ILE A 69 -8.80 -6.49 -0.67
CA ILE A 69 -7.54 -7.24 -0.56
C ILE A 69 -7.85 -8.73 -0.64
N ILE A 70 -7.31 -9.40 -1.66
CA ILE A 70 -7.59 -10.82 -1.91
C ILE A 70 -6.50 -11.77 -1.40
N ASP A 71 -5.31 -11.25 -1.09
CA ASP A 71 -4.25 -12.02 -0.46
C ASP A 71 -3.48 -11.11 0.51
N SER A 72 -3.60 -11.41 1.79
CA SER A 72 -2.84 -10.79 2.88
C SER A 72 -1.79 -11.79 3.34
N SER A 73 -0.82 -12.10 2.48
CA SER A 73 0.46 -12.59 2.99
C SER A 73 1.09 -11.43 3.75
N ILE A 74 0.86 -11.44 5.06
CA ILE A 74 1.28 -10.45 6.06
C ILE A 74 2.77 -10.11 5.83
N PRO A 75 3.16 -8.82 5.85
CA PRO A 75 4.58 -8.46 5.79
C PRO A 75 5.35 -9.20 6.90
N PRO A 76 6.49 -9.85 6.62
CA PRO A 76 7.31 -10.41 7.69
C PRO A 76 7.71 -9.28 8.66
N GLU A 77 7.58 -9.55 9.96
CA GLU A 77 8.03 -8.65 11.05
C GLU A 77 9.48 -8.21 10.88
#